data_AF-A0A1W9WGK4-F1
#
_entry.id   AF-A0A1W9WGK4-F1
#
_cell.length_a   1.000
_cell.length_b   1.000
_cell.length_c   1.000
_cell.angle_alpha   90.00
_cell.angle_beta   90.00
_cell.angle_gamma   90.00
#
_symmetry.space_group_name_H-M   'P 1'
#
loop_
_entity.id
_entity.type
_entity.pdbx_description
1 polymer ?
#
loop_
_entity_poly.entity_id
_entity_poly.type
_entity_poly.pdbx_seq_one_letter_code
_entity_poly.pdbx_strand_id
1 'polypeptide(L)'
;MKKFSCILIFLSILILAVQPVVAEVSVTLSLDRQEATLSDSIQLQVHVSGARRSDAPPVIEGLEPFQVIKGGSASRVEIVNGRYHSGVDYTYYLQPKKKGVFRVGPATIKVDGKTSRSNVATLKVAGSTGDR
;
A
#
# COMPACT_ATOMS: atom_id res chain seq x y z
N MET A 1 -19.57 43.30 -32.34
CA MET A 1 -18.19 42.78 -32.16
C MET A 1 -17.78 42.66 -30.67
N LYS A 2 -18.05 43.64 -29.81
CA LYS A 2 -17.71 43.59 -28.36
C LYS A 2 -18.35 42.40 -27.58
N LYS A 3 -19.61 42.05 -27.91
CA LYS A 3 -20.36 40.95 -27.26
C LYS A 3 -19.78 39.55 -27.55
N PHE A 4 -19.26 39.34 -28.77
CA PHE A 4 -18.55 38.11 -29.15
C PHE A 4 -17.20 38.01 -28.46
N SER A 5 -16.50 39.14 -28.26
CA SER A 5 -15.25 39.21 -27.52
C SER A 5 -15.43 38.82 -26.05
N CYS A 6 -16.52 39.24 -25.40
CA CYS A 6 -16.83 38.85 -24.02
C CYS A 6 -17.20 37.37 -23.89
N ILE A 7 -17.93 36.81 -24.86
CA ILE A 7 -18.27 35.36 -24.89
C ILE A 7 -17.02 34.50 -25.07
N LEU A 8 -16.07 34.92 -25.92
CA LEU A 8 -14.78 34.24 -26.11
C LEU A 8 -13.91 34.27 -24.85
N ILE A 9 -13.88 35.40 -24.13
CA ILE A 9 -13.17 35.52 -22.85
C ILE A 9 -13.82 34.63 -21.77
N PHE A 10 -15.15 34.57 -21.73
CA PHE A 10 -15.88 33.75 -20.76
C PHE A 10 -15.68 32.24 -21.01
N LEU A 11 -15.68 31.81 -22.29
CA LEU A 11 -15.42 30.42 -22.67
C LEU A 11 -13.96 30.01 -22.42
N SER A 12 -13.00 30.94 -22.57
CA SER A 12 -11.59 30.72 -22.23
C SER A 12 -11.36 30.53 -20.73
N ILE A 13 -12.16 31.16 -19.86
CA ILE A 13 -12.04 31.03 -18.39
C ILE A 13 -12.65 29.70 -17.92
N LEU A 14 -13.70 29.20 -18.59
CA LEU A 14 -14.36 27.94 -18.23
C LEU A 14 -13.49 26.69 -18.50
N ILE A 15 -12.62 26.73 -19.52
CA ILE A 15 -11.73 25.62 -19.87
C ILE A 15 -10.54 25.51 -18.91
N LEU A 16 -10.14 26.60 -18.25
CA LEU A 16 -8.98 26.62 -17.34
C LEU A 16 -9.26 26.03 -15.95
N ALA A 17 -10.52 25.70 -15.64
CA ALA A 17 -10.92 25.16 -14.33
C ALA A 17 -10.83 23.62 -14.23
N VAL A 18 -10.52 22.91 -15.31
CA VAL A 18 -10.42 21.44 -15.29
C VAL A 18 -9.01 21.03 -14.86
N GLN A 19 -8.77 21.00 -13.55
CA GLN A 19 -7.57 20.40 -12.98
C GLN A 19 -7.71 18.87 -13.03
N PRO A 20 -6.74 18.11 -13.57
CA PRO A 20 -6.75 16.66 -13.49
C PRO A 20 -6.58 16.24 -12.03
N VAL A 21 -7.60 15.60 -11.46
CA VAL A 21 -7.48 14.91 -10.17
C VAL A 21 -6.72 13.61 -10.42
N VAL A 22 -5.39 13.67 -10.33
CA VAL A 22 -4.57 12.46 -10.26
C VAL A 22 -4.72 11.91 -8.84
N ALA A 23 -5.26 10.71 -8.70
CA ALA A 23 -5.29 10.03 -7.41
C ALA A 23 -3.83 9.76 -7.00
N GLU A 24 -3.41 10.33 -5.87
CA GLU A 24 -2.07 10.10 -5.34
C GLU A 24 -1.95 8.64 -4.88
N VAL A 25 -0.96 7.93 -5.44
CA VAL A 25 -0.67 6.54 -5.06
C VAL A 25 0.04 6.51 -3.72
N SER A 26 -0.61 5.93 -2.71
CA SER A 26 -0.02 5.72 -1.38
C SER A 26 0.12 4.23 -1.08
N VAL A 27 1.17 3.87 -0.34
CA VAL A 27 1.49 2.48 -0.01
C VAL A 27 1.72 2.39 1.49
N THR A 28 1.04 1.47 2.16
CA THR A 28 1.24 1.20 3.58
C THR A 28 1.47 -0.29 3.81
N LEU A 29 2.30 -0.60 4.82
CA LEU A 29 2.61 -1.95 5.23
C LEU A 29 2.16 -2.14 6.67
N SER A 30 1.40 -3.20 6.93
CA SER A 30 0.88 -3.54 8.24
C SER A 30 1.18 -5.00 8.57
N LEU A 31 1.35 -5.26 9.86
CA LEU A 31 1.39 -6.61 10.43
C LEU A 31 0.14 -6.75 11.32
N ASP A 32 -0.46 -7.93 11.36
CA ASP A 32 -1.60 -8.21 12.25
C ASP A 32 -1.19 -8.14 13.74
N ARG A 33 0.10 -8.35 14.04
CA ARG A 33 0.69 -8.24 15.38
C ARG A 33 2.16 -7.80 15.33
N GLN A 34 2.64 -7.25 16.45
CA GLN A 34 4.03 -6.79 16.63
C GLN A 34 4.86 -7.71 17.54
N GLU A 35 4.22 -8.67 18.20
CA GLU A 35 4.89 -9.71 18.99
C GLU A 35 4.41 -11.09 18.53
N ALA A 36 5.32 -12.04 18.44
CA ALA A 36 5.07 -13.41 18.00
C ALA A 36 6.05 -14.40 18.62
N THR A 37 5.76 -15.68 18.48
CA THR A 37 6.64 -16.80 18.81
C THR A 37 7.10 -17.51 17.53
N LEU A 38 8.02 -18.48 17.66
CA LEU A 38 8.49 -19.28 16.52
C LEU A 38 7.38 -20.13 15.87
N SER A 39 6.31 -20.42 16.60
CA SER A 39 5.19 -21.24 16.12
C SER A 39 4.09 -20.40 15.46
N ASP A 40 4.14 -19.08 15.56
CA ASP A 40 3.11 -18.20 15.02
C ASP A 40 3.30 -17.91 13.54
N SER A 41 2.20 -17.75 12.82
CA SER A 41 2.17 -17.18 11.47
C SER A 41 1.63 -15.76 11.55
N ILE A 42 2.42 -14.79 11.09
CA ILE A 42 2.10 -13.36 11.12
C ILE A 42 1.58 -12.96 9.75
N GLN A 43 0.42 -12.31 9.71
CA GLN A 43 -0.10 -11.79 8.45
C GLN A 43 0.48 -10.40 8.18
N LEU A 44 1.16 -10.26 7.05
CA LEU A 44 1.62 -9.00 6.51
C LEU A 44 0.71 -8.57 5.37
N GLN A 45 0.26 -7.32 5.41
CA GLN A 45 -0.49 -6.70 4.32
C GLN A 45 0.25 -5.50 3.76
N VAL A 46 0.31 -5.41 2.44
CA VAL A 46 0.72 -4.20 1.71
C VAL A 46 -0.51 -3.62 1.06
N HIS A 47 -0.96 -2.47 1.55
CA HIS A 47 -2.10 -1.74 1.02
C HIS A 47 -1.61 -0.70 0.01
N VAL A 48 -2.11 -0.78 -1.21
CA VAL A 48 -1.84 0.20 -2.27
C VAL A 48 -3.14 0.95 -2.52
N SER A 49 -3.13 2.27 -2.35
CA SER A 49 -4.28 3.14 -2.63
C SER A 49 -4.01 4.00 -3.85
N GLY A 50 -5.07 4.49 -4.50
CA GLY A 50 -4.97 5.34 -5.70
C GLY A 50 -4.72 4.57 -7.00
N ALA A 51 -4.71 3.24 -6.95
CA ALA A 51 -4.41 2.38 -8.09
C ALA A 51 -5.32 1.14 -8.11
N ARG A 52 -5.86 0.79 -9.29
CA ARG A 52 -6.67 -0.43 -9.47
C ARG A 52 -5.84 -1.68 -9.74
N ARG A 53 -4.59 -1.48 -10.17
CA ARG A 53 -3.60 -2.52 -10.47
C ARG A 53 -2.21 -1.95 -10.19
N SER A 54 -1.24 -2.83 -9.96
CA SER A 54 0.18 -2.46 -9.99
C SER A 54 0.86 -3.08 -11.22
N ASP A 55 2.02 -2.54 -11.57
CA ASP A 55 2.84 -3.07 -12.68
C ASP A 55 3.47 -4.42 -12.29
N ALA A 56 3.77 -4.59 -11.00
CA ALA A 56 4.32 -5.80 -10.42
C ALA A 56 3.92 -5.93 -8.93
N PRO A 57 3.95 -7.14 -8.35
CA PRO A 57 3.79 -7.32 -6.91
C PRO A 57 4.84 -6.53 -6.11
N PRO A 58 4.53 -6.09 -4.88
CA PRO A 58 5.47 -5.34 -4.07
C PRO A 58 6.69 -6.18 -3.69
N VAL A 59 7.86 -5.56 -3.68
CA VAL A 59 9.11 -6.12 -3.17
C VAL A 59 9.29 -5.64 -1.74
N ILE A 60 9.41 -6.57 -0.79
CA ILE A 60 9.46 -6.27 0.65
C ILE A 60 10.85 -6.61 1.17
N GLU A 61 11.51 -5.63 1.79
CA GLU A 61 12.81 -5.81 2.43
C GLU A 61 12.68 -6.43 3.84
N GLY A 62 13.74 -7.07 4.35
CA GLY A 62 13.78 -7.57 5.72
C GLY A 62 13.03 -8.90 5.95
N LEU A 63 12.80 -9.68 4.88
CA LEU A 63 12.07 -10.95 4.95
C LEU A 63 12.98 -12.18 5.16
N GLU A 64 14.30 -12.01 5.18
CA GLU A 64 15.29 -13.10 5.31
C GLU A 64 15.09 -13.97 6.57
N PRO A 65 14.73 -13.40 7.74
CA PRO A 65 14.48 -14.18 8.96
C PRO A 65 13.19 -15.02 8.94
N PHE A 66 12.39 -14.95 7.87
CA PHE A 66 11.07 -15.56 7.80
C PHE A 66 11.01 -16.59 6.66
N GLN A 67 10.14 -17.59 6.83
CA GLN A 67 9.59 -18.32 5.69
C GLN A 67 8.34 -17.56 5.24
N VAL A 68 8.27 -17.24 3.95
CA VAL A 68 7.25 -16.35 3.39
C VAL A 68 6.31 -17.16 2.50
N ILE A 69 5.02 -17.09 2.80
CA ILE A 69 3.96 -17.70 1.99
C ILE A 69 3.12 -16.56 1.39
N LYS A 70 2.92 -16.59 0.07
CA LYS A 70 2.10 -15.57 -0.62
C LYS A 70 0.62 -15.92 -0.45
N GLY A 71 -0.15 -15.01 0.13
CA GLY A 71 -1.61 -15.16 0.33
C GLY A 71 -2.44 -14.65 -0.85
N GLY A 72 -1.82 -14.02 -1.85
CA GLY A 72 -2.50 -13.46 -3.03
C GLY A 72 -2.75 -11.96 -2.91
N SER A 73 -3.61 -11.45 -3.78
CA SER A 73 -3.98 -10.04 -3.81
C SER A 73 -5.47 -9.83 -4.03
N ALA A 74 -6.03 -8.78 -3.45
CA ALA A 74 -7.43 -8.40 -3.60
C ALA A 74 -7.55 -6.93 -4.03
N SER A 75 -8.32 -6.68 -5.08
CA SER A 75 -8.67 -5.30 -5.48
C SER A 75 -9.80 -4.78 -4.60
N ARG A 76 -9.68 -3.52 -4.18
CA ARG A 76 -10.65 -2.82 -3.34
C ARG A 76 -11.18 -1.59 -4.07
N VAL A 77 -12.49 -1.39 -4.00
CA VAL A 77 -13.16 -0.19 -4.52
C VAL A 77 -14.11 0.30 -3.45
N GLU A 78 -13.96 1.56 -3.06
CA GLU A 78 -14.75 2.22 -2.03
C GLU A 78 -15.27 3.55 -2.56
N ILE A 79 -16.50 3.90 -2.21
CA ILE A 79 -17.08 5.22 -2.52
C ILE A 79 -17.40 5.89 -1.18
N VAL A 80 -16.60 6.88 -0.80
CA VAL A 80 -16.72 7.58 0.49
C VAL A 80 -17.11 9.02 0.23
N ASN A 81 -18.30 9.44 0.68
CA ASN A 81 -18.85 10.78 0.45
C ASN A 81 -18.84 11.20 -1.05
N GLY A 82 -19.23 10.27 -1.92
CA GLY A 82 -19.24 10.48 -3.38
C GLY A 82 -17.84 10.49 -4.04
N ARG A 83 -16.75 10.34 -3.28
CA ARG A 83 -15.40 10.20 -3.83
C ARG A 83 -15.05 8.74 -4.05
N TYR A 84 -14.54 8.47 -5.25
CA TYR A 84 -14.08 7.15 -5.65
C TYR A 84 -12.67 6.88 -5.12
N HIS A 85 -12.52 5.81 -4.34
CA HIS A 85 -11.24 5.31 -3.84
C HIS A 85 -11.04 3.88 -4.38
N SER A 86 -9.86 3.60 -4.91
CA SER A 86 -9.50 2.26 -5.34
C SER A 86 -8.12 1.87 -4.82
N GLY A 87 -7.93 0.57 -4.62
CA GLY A 87 -6.67 0.02 -4.16
C GLY A 87 -6.49 -1.45 -4.49
N VAL A 88 -5.31 -1.96 -4.17
CA VAL A 88 -4.99 -3.38 -4.19
C VAL A 88 -4.26 -3.73 -2.90
N ASP A 89 -4.72 -4.79 -2.24
CA ASP A 89 -4.11 -5.33 -1.05
C ASP A 89 -3.34 -6.61 -1.40
N TYR A 90 -2.08 -6.69 -0.97
CA TYR A 90 -1.26 -7.89 -1.09
C TYR A 90 -1.08 -8.53 0.27
N THR A 91 -1.41 -9.81 0.39
CA THR A 91 -1.30 -10.57 1.64
C THR A 91 -0.12 -11.52 1.59
N TYR A 92 0.66 -11.55 2.67
CA TYR A 92 1.76 -12.47 2.89
C TYR A 92 1.65 -13.05 4.31
N TYR A 93 2.13 -14.28 4.48
CA TYR A 93 2.25 -14.91 5.80
C TYR A 93 3.72 -15.15 6.10
N LEU A 94 4.14 -14.68 7.27
CA LEU A 94 5.52 -14.74 7.75
C LEU A 94 5.59 -15.74 8.89
N GLN A 95 6.31 -16.84 8.68
CA GLN A 95 6.68 -17.77 9.75
C GLN A 95 8.10 -17.44 10.24
N PRO A 96 8.30 -17.05 11.50
CA PRO A 96 9.63 -16.75 12.02
C PRO A 96 10.54 -17.98 12.06
N LYS A 97 11.79 -17.82 11.58
CA LYS A 97 12.82 -18.88 11.66
C LYS A 97 13.69 -18.77 12.91
N LYS A 98 13.74 -17.59 13.54
CA LYS A 98 14.59 -17.32 14.72
C LYS A 98 14.01 -16.22 15.60
N LYS A 99 14.39 -16.23 16.88
CA LYS A 99 14.04 -15.20 17.87
C LYS A 99 14.80 -13.90 17.59
N GLY A 100 14.24 -12.76 17.97
CA GLY A 100 14.87 -11.45 17.82
C GLY A 100 13.88 -10.33 17.54
N VAL A 101 14.39 -9.15 17.24
CA VAL A 101 13.60 -8.01 16.79
C VAL A 101 13.95 -7.74 15.33
N PHE A 102 12.95 -7.75 14.47
CA PHE A 102 13.11 -7.64 13.03
C PHE A 102 12.39 -6.41 12.50
N ARG A 103 13.02 -5.75 11.53
CA ARG A 103 12.41 -4.67 10.74
C ARG A 103 11.90 -5.29 9.45
N VAL A 104 10.60 -5.13 9.21
CA VAL A 104 9.90 -5.69 8.05
C VAL A 104 9.47 -4.54 7.15
N GLY A 105 9.89 -4.59 5.90
CA GLY A 105 9.76 -3.51 4.94
C GLY A 105 10.98 -2.57 4.91
N PRO A 106 10.92 -1.51 4.09
CA PRO A 106 9.73 -1.05 3.38
C PRO A 106 9.31 -1.98 2.23
N ALA A 107 8.04 -1.93 1.87
CA ALA A 107 7.55 -2.47 0.61
C ALA A 107 7.74 -1.42 -0.48
N THR A 108 8.36 -1.81 -1.59
CA THR A 108 8.51 -0.98 -2.80
C THR A 108 7.60 -1.54 -3.89
N ILE A 109 6.82 -0.68 -4.53
CA ILE A 109 5.93 -1.06 -5.62
C ILE A 109 5.97 -0.03 -6.75
N LYS A 110 5.80 -0.50 -7.98
CA LYS A 110 5.71 0.33 -9.17
C LYS A 110 4.26 0.35 -9.68
N VAL A 111 3.73 1.55 -9.87
CA VAL A 111 2.37 1.81 -10.35
C VAL A 111 2.45 2.91 -11.39
N ASP A 112 1.96 2.63 -12.60
CA ASP A 112 1.93 3.59 -13.72
C ASP A 112 3.30 4.25 -13.96
N GLY A 113 4.39 3.47 -13.85
CA GLY A 113 5.74 3.99 -14.04
C GLY A 113 6.37 4.65 -12.80
N LYS A 114 5.59 5.03 -11.79
CA LYS A 114 6.07 5.66 -10.55
C LYS A 114 6.37 4.61 -9.48
N THR A 115 7.49 4.78 -8.78
CA THR A 115 7.85 3.92 -7.65
C THR A 115 7.41 4.57 -6.34
N SER A 116 6.67 3.83 -5.52
CA SER A 116 6.23 4.25 -4.18
C SER A 116 6.74 3.27 -3.12
N ARG A 117 6.98 3.77 -1.91
CA ARG A 117 7.47 2.99 -0.76
C ARG A 117 6.53 3.11 0.43
N SER A 118 6.42 2.03 1.19
CA SER A 118 5.68 2.01 2.45
C SER A 118 6.51 2.44 3.65
N ASN A 119 5.86 2.46 4.82
CA ASN A 119 6.51 2.42 6.13
C ASN A 119 7.24 1.08 6.37
N VAL A 120 7.99 1.05 7.48
CA VAL A 120 8.63 -0.14 8.05
C VAL A 120 7.89 -0.53 9.33
N ALA A 121 7.63 -1.82 9.53
CA ALA A 121 7.08 -2.35 10.76
C ALA A 121 8.15 -3.08 11.59
N THR A 122 8.00 -3.08 12.91
CA THR A 122 8.88 -3.84 13.81
C THR A 122 8.13 -5.05 14.35
N LEU A 123 8.73 -6.23 14.26
CA LEU A 123 8.20 -7.49 14.79
C LEU A 123 9.20 -8.08 15.78
N LYS A 124 8.74 -8.34 17.00
CA LYS A 124 9.51 -9.02 18.04
C LYS A 124 9.09 -10.48 18.12
N VAL A 125 10.05 -11.37 17.96
CA VAL A 125 9.87 -12.82 18.03
C VAL A 125 10.53 -13.34 19.31
N ALA A 126 9.69 -13.77 20.25
CA ALA A 126 10.10 -14.38 21.51
C ALA A 126 10.22 -15.91 21.37
N GLY A 127 10.87 -16.54 22.36
CA GLY A 127 10.70 -17.98 22.54
C GLY A 127 9.30 -18.30 23.03
N SER A 128 8.81 -19.52 22.74
CA SER A 128 7.56 -19.98 23.35
C SER A 128 7.65 -19.83 24.86
N THR A 129 6.61 -19.26 25.46
CA THR A 129 6.47 -19.06 26.92
C THR A 129 6.19 -20.38 27.65
N GLY A 130 6.92 -21.44 27.30
CA GLY A 130 6.75 -22.79 27.85
C GLY A 130 8.03 -23.40 28.42
N ASP A 131 9.09 -22.61 28.60
CA ASP A 131 10.39 -23.06 29.14
C ASP A 131 10.63 -22.50 30.55
N ARG A 132 9.68 -22.76 31.46
CA ARG A 132 9.82 -22.58 32.90
C ARG A 132 9.18 -23.75 33.65
#